data_AF-A0A699VT11-F1
#
_entry.id   AF-A0A699VT11-F1
#
_cell.length_a   1.000
_cell.length_b   1.000
_cell.length_c   1.000
_cell.angle_alpha   90.00
_cell.angle_beta   90.00
_cell.angle_gamma   90.00
#
_symmetry.space_group_name_H-M   'P 1'
#
loop_
_entity.id
_entity.type
_entity.pdbx_description
1 polymer ?
#
loop_
_entity_poly.entity_id
_entity_poly.type
_entity_poly.pdbx_seq_one_letter_code
_entity_poly.pdbx_strand_id
1 'polypeptide(L)' 'MEIDNDVKSDEVSKLVIELMSGEKGKEMRKNAIDWKNKAHDACSSPTGSSMANLEKLIHLLKTSTI' A
#
# COMPACT_ATOMS: atom_id res chain seq x y z
N MET A 1 7.25 2.93 11.98
CA MET A 1 8.04 3.49 13.09
C MET A 1 9.35 3.92 12.50
N GLU A 2 9.72 5.17 12.71
CA GLU A 2 10.99 5.69 12.22
C GLU A 2 12.05 5.49 13.31
N ILE A 3 13.30 5.33 12.87
CA ILE A 3 14.47 5.24 13.73
C ILE A 3 15.40 6.39 13.33
N ASP A 4 16.13 6.92 14.31
CA ASP A 4 17.15 7.94 14.05
C ASP A 4 18.27 7.36 13.15
N ASN A 5 19.05 8.23 12.55
CA ASN A 5 20.19 7.88 11.73
C ASN A 5 21.38 7.37 12.57
N ASP A 6 21.52 7.81 13.83
CA ASP A 6 22.49 7.24 14.78
C ASP A 6 21.89 6.05 15.54
N VAL A 7 21.88 4.88 14.89
CA VAL A 7 21.14 3.70 15.35
C VAL A 7 21.89 2.93 16.45
N LYS A 8 21.26 2.74 17.61
CA LYS A 8 21.73 1.81 18.66
C LYS A 8 20.97 0.49 18.62
N SER A 9 21.67 -0.61 18.93
CA SER A 9 21.10 -1.96 18.84
C SER A 9 19.94 -2.20 19.82
N ASP A 10 19.94 -1.53 20.97
CA ASP A 10 18.86 -1.62 21.95
C ASP A 10 17.58 -0.89 21.47
N GLU A 11 17.73 0.21 20.75
CA GLU A 11 16.62 0.94 20.14
C GLU A 11 15.97 0.12 19.02
N VAL A 12 16.78 -0.51 18.17
CA VAL A 12 16.31 -1.46 17.15
C VAL A 12 15.53 -2.60 17.81
N SER A 13 16.08 -3.19 18.88
CA SER A 13 15.43 -4.29 19.59
C SER A 13 14.04 -3.90 20.12
N LYS A 14 13.93 -2.73 20.76
CA LYS A 14 12.65 -2.21 21.26
C LYS A 14 11.65 -1.99 20.14
N LEU A 15 12.07 -1.41 19.01
CA LEU A 15 11.20 -1.17 17.86
C LEU A 15 10.74 -2.47 17.20
N VAL A 16 11.62 -3.48 17.10
CA VAL A 16 11.25 -4.81 16.56
C VAL A 16 10.21 -5.48 17.45
N ILE A 17 10.39 -5.42 18.78
CA ILE A 17 9.40 -5.97 19.73
C ILE A 17 8.05 -5.25 19.60
N GLU A 18 8.04 -3.92 19.53
CA GLU A 18 6.82 -3.12 19.34
C GLU A 18 6.15 -3.40 17.99
N LEU A 19 6.93 -3.58 16.92
CA LEU A 19 6.42 -3.90 15.60
C LEU A 19 5.76 -5.28 15.54
N MET A 20 6.33 -6.27 16.24
CA MET A 20 5.86 -7.66 16.21
C MET A 20 4.69 -7.91 17.15
N SER A 21 4.73 -7.35 18.36
CA SER A 21 3.82 -7.71 19.45
C SER A 21 3.05 -6.53 20.04
N GLY A 22 3.54 -5.31 19.83
CA GLY A 22 2.95 -4.08 20.36
C GLY A 22 1.73 -3.61 19.60
N GLU A 23 0.97 -2.72 20.23
CA GLU A 23 -0.28 -2.18 19.64
C GLU A 23 -0.01 -1.34 18.41
N LYS A 24 1.09 -0.57 18.38
CA LYS A 24 1.45 0.23 17.21
C LYS A 24 1.80 -0.67 16.02
N GLY A 25 2.49 -1.78 16.26
CA GLY A 25 2.80 -2.79 15.25
C GLY A 25 1.53 -3.42 14.66
N LYS A 26 0.58 -3.80 15.51
CA LYS A 26 -0.73 -4.34 15.10
C LYS A 26 -1.53 -3.35 14.25
N GLU A 27 -1.58 -2.08 14.67
CA GLU A 27 -2.26 -1.03 13.91
C GLU A 27 -1.62 -0.82 12.53
N MET A 28 -0.28 -0.70 12.47
CA MET A 28 0.45 -0.59 11.21
C MET A 28 0.16 -1.77 10.27
N ARG A 29 0.13 -3.00 10.80
CA ARG A 29 -0.19 -4.19 10.02
C ARG A 29 -1.62 -4.16 9.47
N LYS A 30 -2.60 -3.74 10.27
CA LYS A 30 -3.99 -3.59 9.83
C LYS A 30 -4.09 -2.59 8.67
N ASN A 31 -3.49 -1.41 8.81
CA ASN A 31 -3.49 -0.38 7.77
C ASN A 31 -2.81 -0.87 6.48
N ALA A 32 -1.70 -1.60 6.59
CA ALA A 32 -1.02 -2.18 5.43
C ALA A 32 -1.88 -3.22 4.70
N ILE A 33 -2.61 -4.06 5.44
CA ILE A 33 -3.56 -5.03 4.86
C ILE A 33 -4.71 -4.31 4.16
N ASP A 34 -5.27 -3.27 4.78
CA ASP A 34 -6.37 -2.48 4.20
C ASP A 34 -5.93 -1.80 2.90
N TRP A 35 -4.72 -1.24 2.86
CA TRP A 35 -4.14 -0.70 1.62
C TRP A 35 -3.89 -1.77 0.57
N LYS A 36 -3.39 -2.95 0.96
CA LYS A 36 -3.21 -4.08 0.03
C LYS A 36 -4.54 -4.47 -0.62
N ASN A 37 -5.60 -4.60 0.18
CA ASN A 37 -6.93 -4.96 -0.32
C ASN A 37 -7.48 -3.88 -1.25
N LYS A 38 -7.40 -2.60 -0.85
CA LYS A 38 -7.82 -1.48 -1.71
C LYS A 38 -7.09 -1.45 -3.05
N ALA A 39 -5.78 -1.69 -3.05
CA ALA A 39 -4.99 -1.76 -4.27
C ALA A 39 -5.41 -2.93 -5.17
N HIS A 40 -5.62 -4.11 -4.57
CA HIS A 40 -6.13 -5.27 -5.28
C HIS A 40 -7.50 -4.99 -5.91
N ASP A 41 -8.44 -4.43 -5.16
CA ASP A 41 -9.80 -4.16 -5.63
C ASP A 41 -9.81 -3.09 -6.74
N ALA A 42 -9.00 -2.05 -6.60
CA ALA A 42 -8.84 -1.03 -7.64
C ALA A 42 -8.27 -1.59 -8.95
N CYS A 43 -7.35 -2.56 -8.86
CA CYS A 43 -6.72 -3.21 -10.02
C CYS A 43 -7.46 -4.47 -10.49
N SER A 44 -8.55 -4.88 -9.84
CA SER A 44 -9.30 -6.07 -10.22
C SER A 44 -9.97 -5.87 -11.58
N SER A 45 -9.87 -6.84 -12.48
CA SER A 45 -10.53 -6.80 -13.78
C SER A 45 -11.82 -7.63 -13.75
N PRO A 46 -12.93 -7.18 -14.38
CA PRO A 46 -13.06 -5.94 -15.18
C PRO A 46 -13.58 -4.73 -14.38
N THR A 47 -13.92 -4.87 -13.10
CA THR A 47 -14.72 -3.87 -12.36
C THR A 47 -13.91 -2.87 -11.54
N GLY A 48 -12.61 -3.07 -11.38
CA GLY A 48 -11.73 -2.23 -10.58
C GLY A 48 -11.57 -0.84 -11.17
N SER A 49 -11.52 0.18 -10.30
CA SER A 49 -11.49 1.58 -10.70
C SER A 49 -10.26 1.94 -11.54
N SER A 50 -9.09 1.38 -11.23
CA SER A 50 -7.86 1.58 -12.03
C SER A 50 -7.99 0.91 -13.40
N MET A 51 -8.59 -0.28 -13.47
CA MET A 51 -8.82 -0.96 -14.75
C MET A 51 -9.81 -0.20 -15.63
N ALA A 52 -10.93 0.25 -15.06
CA ALA A 52 -11.92 1.05 -15.78
C ALA A 52 -11.32 2.37 -16.29
N ASN A 53 -10.45 3.02 -15.52
CA ASN A 53 -9.75 4.23 -15.96
C ASN A 53 -8.75 3.94 -17.09
N LEU A 54 -8.03 2.82 -17.01
CA LEU A 54 -7.12 2.39 -18.07
C LEU A 54 -7.87 2.12 -19.38
N GLU A 55 -9.00 1.43 -19.32
CA GLU A 55 -9.85 1.18 -20.49
C GLU A 55 -10.36 2.47 -21.13
N LYS A 56 -10.81 3.43 -20.32
CA LYS A 56 -11.22 4.76 -20.80
C LYS A 56 -10.07 5.47 -21.51
N LEU A 57 -8.86 5.43 -20.97
CA LEU A 57 -7.68 6.02 -21.62
C LEU A 57 -7.35 5.35 -22.95
N ILE A 58 -7.37 4.01 -23.00
CA ILE A 58 -7.15 3.26 -24.25
C ILE A 58 -8.19 3.64 -25.29
N HIS A 59 -9.46 3.75 -24.90
CA HIS A 59 -10.53 4.18 -25.80
C HIS A 59 -10.29 5.59 -26.33
N LEU A 60 -9.94 6.54 -25.46
CA LEU A 60 -9.64 7.93 -25.82
C LEU A 60 -8.47 8.03 -26.82
N LEU A 61 -7.40 7.26 -26.63
CA LEU A 61 -6.26 7.26 -27.56
C LEU A 61 -6.63 6.67 -28.92
N LYS A 62 -7.46 5.62 -28.95
CA LYS A 62 -7.94 5.01 -30.19
C LYS A 62 -8.84 5.96 -30.99
N THR A 63 -9.71 6.72 -30.33
CA THR A 63 -10.62 7.66 -31.01
C THR A 63 -9.94 8.97 -31.41
N SER A 64 -8.83 9.33 -30.76
CA SER A 64 -8.04 10.53 -31.09
C SER A 64 -7.05 10.30 -32.24
N THR A 65 -6.84 9.05 -32.65
CA THR A 65 -6.02 8.70 -33.82
C THR A 65 -6.95 8.54 -35.02
N ILE A 66 -7.31 9.68 -35.64
CA ILE A 66 -7.86 9.75 -37.00
C ILE A 66 -6.70 9.84 -37.99
#